data_AF-A0AAV6CI39-F1
#
_entry.id   AF-A0AAV6CI39-F1
#
_cell.length_a   1.000
_cell.length_b   1.000
_cell.length_c   1.000
_cell.angle_alpha   90.00
_cell.angle_beta   90.00
_cell.angle_gamma   90.00
#
_symmetry.space_group_name_H-M   'P 1'
#
loop_
_entity.id
_entity.type
_entity.pdbx_description
1 polymer ?
#
loop_
_entity_poly.entity_id
_entity_poly.type
_entity_poly.pdbx_seq_one_letter_code
_entity_poly.pdbx_strand_id
1 'polypeptide(L)'
;MTFADLQSEIAELIWPDGVPENLAVPIRKMFVDALIDLQRCVPCLQAKNTSIYPQSATLYKCGLSIIQNVPRGVIRKIYTVRDEKWCDPVHYRQETYDYLKCWSRNLTSFVDEPANEGFPELPLGFKYPESSTDSQFGRALTGIWAIERGSLIIAPWLQSDEMVVVEWDGIQRKYADTDQVTFGGLDSDNGGDDLKRAIEAFVRTDFAKKFDQDFSAAQAYERDYQMIRADLIHECREETRLREANVCQNEKSELARNYVLETTDDEVSHEEEPPTIFAQIGDFGEAAGNVPADDVAELVNGWDPEFIVTSGDNDYVGDYDDSVGSRYDESIMVPCLGNHDLDLVADGVYGKPYLTYFTTPAGKRYYDYVKGRVHIFVLNSGYDTGGTLREAAGIHYGSIQSDWLLARIAQSTARWKIVVFHHPAFTSGDSHPAVETLRWPFATMGVDLVLNGHNHHYERLEKGGLTYIVNGAGGRTLNGFGDIDSASKFRYSSDYGALRLEAACATLKGEFYNRAGTLIDSFTLSK
;
A
#
# COMPACT_ATOMS: atom_id res chain seq x y z
N MET A 1 -18.31 -12.25 17.62
CA MET A 1 -19.07 -11.75 18.79
C MET A 1 -19.48 -10.32 18.50
N THR A 2 -20.61 -9.86 19.05
CA THR A 2 -21.00 -8.46 18.84
C THR A 2 -20.08 -7.53 19.64
N PHE A 3 -20.00 -6.27 19.23
CA PHE A 3 -19.27 -5.25 19.98
C PHE A 3 -19.83 -5.08 21.41
N ALA A 4 -21.15 -5.22 21.58
CA ALA A 4 -21.78 -5.18 22.90
C ALA A 4 -21.31 -6.35 23.80
N ASP A 5 -21.27 -7.57 23.27
CA ASP A 5 -20.81 -8.75 24.01
C ASP A 5 -19.34 -8.58 24.45
N LEU A 6 -18.48 -8.17 23.51
CA LEU A 6 -17.06 -7.91 23.75
C LEU A 6 -16.85 -6.86 24.85
N GLN A 7 -17.60 -5.77 24.78
CA GLN A 7 -17.52 -4.70 25.78
C GLN A 7 -17.97 -5.22 27.15
N SER A 8 -19.05 -6.00 27.21
CA SER A 8 -19.56 -6.55 28.45
C SER A 8 -18.55 -7.51 29.11
N GLU A 9 -18.02 -8.46 28.34
CA GLU A 9 -17.06 -9.45 28.85
C GLU A 9 -15.80 -8.79 29.42
N ILE A 10 -15.22 -7.81 28.72
CA ILE A 10 -14.01 -7.12 29.19
C ILE A 10 -14.34 -6.17 30.35
N ALA A 11 -15.50 -5.52 30.33
CA ALA A 11 -15.90 -4.62 31.40
C ALA A 11 -16.06 -5.37 32.74
N GLU A 12 -16.58 -6.60 32.73
CA GLU A 12 -16.66 -7.45 33.93
C GLU A 12 -15.28 -7.79 34.52
N LEU A 13 -14.24 -7.93 33.67
CA LEU A 13 -12.86 -8.16 34.12
C LEU A 13 -12.24 -6.90 34.73
N ILE A 14 -12.54 -5.72 34.16
CA ILE A 14 -11.97 -4.46 34.62
C ILE A 14 -12.69 -3.93 35.87
N TRP A 15 -14.02 -4.03 35.90
CA TRP A 15 -14.90 -3.52 36.95
C TRP A 15 -15.88 -4.61 37.42
N PRO A 16 -15.45 -5.55 38.28
CA PRO A 16 -16.30 -6.66 38.73
C PRO A 16 -17.52 -6.20 39.55
N ASP A 17 -17.45 -5.01 40.17
CA ASP A 17 -18.56 -4.40 40.92
C ASP A 17 -19.51 -3.57 40.04
N GLY A 18 -19.25 -3.53 38.73
CA GLY A 18 -20.03 -2.78 37.74
C GLY A 18 -19.32 -1.53 37.23
N VAL A 19 -19.58 -1.19 35.96
CA VAL A 19 -19.04 0.01 35.30
C VAL A 19 -19.63 1.27 35.95
N PRO A 20 -18.82 2.29 36.28
CA PRO A 20 -19.36 3.55 36.78
C PRO A 20 -20.31 4.19 35.77
N GLU A 21 -21.59 4.33 36.14
CA GLU A 21 -22.66 4.82 35.23
C GLU A 21 -22.32 6.20 34.62
N ASN A 22 -21.68 7.07 35.39
CA ASN A 22 -21.26 8.40 34.96
C ASN A 22 -20.10 8.38 33.94
N LEU A 23 -19.45 7.24 33.73
CA LEU A 23 -18.31 7.06 32.81
C LEU A 23 -18.63 6.17 31.61
N ALA A 24 -19.89 5.73 31.43
CA ALA A 24 -20.28 4.82 30.36
C ALA A 24 -19.87 5.32 28.95
N VAL A 25 -20.05 6.61 28.65
CA VAL A 25 -19.68 7.20 27.35
C VAL A 25 -18.16 7.27 27.15
N PRO A 26 -17.36 7.82 28.09
CA PRO A 26 -15.89 7.76 28.01
C PRO A 26 -15.36 6.33 27.88
N ILE A 27 -15.88 5.38 28.66
CA ILE A 27 -15.43 3.99 28.65
C ILE A 27 -15.73 3.35 27.29
N ARG A 28 -16.95 3.50 26.76
CA ARG A 28 -17.28 3.05 25.41
C ARG A 28 -16.33 3.62 24.35
N LYS A 29 -15.92 4.88 24.49
CA LYS A 29 -14.93 5.49 23.61
C LYS A 29 -13.55 4.82 23.73
N MET A 30 -13.12 4.43 24.93
CA MET A 30 -11.85 3.70 25.13
C MET A 30 -11.82 2.38 24.37
N PHE A 31 -12.92 1.62 24.39
CA PHE A 31 -13.05 0.38 23.63
C PHE A 31 -12.93 0.61 22.11
N VAL A 32 -13.60 1.64 21.60
CA VAL A 32 -13.51 2.00 20.18
C VAL A 32 -12.09 2.47 19.83
N ASP A 33 -11.44 3.26 20.68
CA ASP A 33 -10.07 3.72 20.46
C ASP A 33 -9.07 2.55 20.50
N ALA A 34 -9.27 1.57 21.38
CA ALA A 34 -8.46 0.34 21.43
C ALA A 34 -8.55 -0.46 20.12
N LEU A 35 -9.78 -0.69 19.62
CA LEU A 35 -10.00 -1.39 18.35
C LEU A 35 -9.40 -0.64 17.16
N ILE A 36 -9.48 0.70 17.15
CA ILE A 36 -8.85 1.52 16.11
C ILE A 36 -7.33 1.43 16.18
N ASP A 37 -6.73 1.46 17.38
CA ASP A 37 -5.28 1.33 17.55
C ASP A 37 -4.77 -0.03 17.09
N LEU A 38 -5.46 -1.10 17.49
CA LEU A 38 -5.13 -2.47 17.10
C LEU A 38 -5.24 -2.67 15.58
N GLN A 39 -6.31 -2.16 14.94
CA GLN A 39 -6.44 -2.21 13.48
C GLN A 39 -5.34 -1.46 12.74
N ARG A 40 -4.76 -0.39 13.31
CA ARG A 40 -3.63 0.32 12.67
C ARG A 40 -2.36 -0.53 12.64
N CYS A 41 -2.17 -1.39 13.63
CA CYS A 41 -0.94 -2.16 13.79
C CYS A 41 -1.06 -3.62 13.33
N VAL A 42 -2.26 -4.20 13.36
CA VAL A 42 -2.55 -5.60 13.03
C VAL A 42 -3.41 -5.65 11.75
N PRO A 43 -2.83 -5.83 10.55
CA PRO A 43 -3.57 -5.80 9.29
C PRO A 43 -4.70 -6.81 9.19
N CYS A 44 -4.59 -7.97 9.85
CA CYS A 44 -5.63 -8.99 9.81
C CYS A 44 -6.94 -8.54 10.47
N LEU A 45 -6.87 -7.59 11.42
CA LEU A 45 -8.05 -6.96 12.02
C LEU A 45 -8.72 -5.95 11.10
N GLN A 46 -8.09 -5.57 9.98
CA GLN A 46 -8.70 -4.70 8.97
C GLN A 46 -9.54 -5.50 7.97
N ALA A 47 -9.44 -6.83 7.96
CA ALA A 47 -10.07 -7.67 6.95
C ALA A 47 -11.46 -8.14 7.39
N LYS A 48 -12.35 -8.35 6.40
CA LYS A 48 -13.71 -8.89 6.65
C LYS A 48 -14.55 -8.02 7.60
N ASN A 49 -14.37 -6.71 7.59
CA ASN A 49 -15.31 -5.83 8.27
C ASN A 49 -16.66 -5.94 7.58
N THR A 50 -17.73 -5.84 8.37
CA THR A 50 -19.08 -5.85 7.85
C THR A 50 -19.81 -4.59 8.31
N SER A 51 -20.43 -3.88 7.38
CA SER A 51 -21.32 -2.76 7.68
C SER A 51 -22.70 -3.07 7.14
N ILE A 52 -23.69 -3.01 8.02
CA ILE A 52 -25.08 -3.35 7.71
C ILE A 52 -25.90 -2.05 7.67
N TYR A 53 -26.59 -1.82 6.57
CA TYR A 53 -27.45 -0.67 6.36
C TYR A 53 -28.89 -1.15 6.19
N PRO A 54 -29.82 -0.82 7.10
CA PRO A 54 -31.23 -1.12 6.87
C PRO A 54 -31.74 -0.28 5.70
N GLN A 55 -32.79 -0.76 5.00
CA GLN A 55 -33.39 0.02 3.92
C GLN A 55 -33.78 1.44 4.35
N SER A 56 -34.22 1.62 5.61
CA SER A 56 -34.58 2.91 6.19
C SER A 56 -33.42 3.91 6.28
N ALA A 57 -32.17 3.45 6.16
CA ALA A 57 -30.98 4.29 6.12
C ALA A 57 -30.57 4.69 4.68
N THR A 58 -31.39 4.36 3.67
CA THR A 58 -31.10 4.66 2.25
C THR A 58 -31.97 5.79 1.71
N LEU A 59 -31.43 6.55 0.76
CA LEU A 59 -32.18 7.55 0.00
C LEU A 59 -32.59 6.96 -1.35
N TYR A 60 -33.86 7.13 -1.72
CA TYR A 60 -34.37 6.69 -3.01
C TYR A 60 -34.27 7.78 -4.07
N LYS A 61 -33.76 7.44 -5.27
CA LYS A 61 -33.74 8.36 -6.42
C LYS A 61 -33.80 7.60 -7.74
N CYS A 62 -34.88 7.75 -8.50
CA CYS A 62 -35.01 7.22 -9.88
C CYS A 62 -34.65 5.72 -10.00
N GLY A 63 -35.18 4.89 -9.10
CA GLY A 63 -34.91 3.45 -9.06
C GLY A 63 -33.58 3.04 -8.42
N LEU A 64 -32.85 4.00 -7.84
CA LEU A 64 -31.60 3.76 -7.12
C LEU A 64 -31.79 3.89 -5.61
N SER A 65 -31.09 3.06 -4.84
CA SER A 65 -30.90 3.22 -3.40
C SER A 65 -29.51 3.78 -3.11
N ILE A 66 -29.44 4.87 -2.36
CA ILE A 66 -28.20 5.60 -2.06
C ILE A 66 -27.92 5.50 -0.56
N ILE A 67 -26.78 4.92 -0.21
CA ILE A 67 -26.24 4.88 1.16
C ILE A 67 -25.17 5.95 1.28
N GLN A 68 -25.36 6.87 2.22
CA GLN A 68 -24.39 7.91 2.53
C GLN A 68 -23.36 7.40 3.54
N ASN A 69 -22.13 7.94 3.47
CA ASN A 69 -21.04 7.60 4.39
C ASN A 69 -20.69 6.11 4.36
N VAL A 70 -20.49 5.57 3.15
CA VAL A 70 -19.96 4.20 2.95
C VAL A 70 -18.59 4.07 3.67
N PRO A 71 -18.22 2.87 4.17
CA PRO A 71 -16.99 2.73 4.92
C PRO A 71 -15.76 3.12 4.09
N ARG A 72 -14.77 3.72 4.75
CA ARG A 72 -13.53 4.14 4.11
C ARG A 72 -12.57 2.96 4.04
N GLY A 73 -12.66 2.20 2.96
CA GLY A 73 -11.80 1.05 2.69
C GLY A 73 -12.12 0.38 1.36
N VAL A 74 -11.55 -0.81 1.14
CA VAL A 74 -11.76 -1.60 -0.07
C VAL A 74 -13.02 -2.43 0.12
N ILE A 75 -14.10 -2.10 -0.60
CA ILE A 75 -15.31 -2.93 -0.61
C ILE A 75 -15.02 -4.23 -1.35
N ARG A 76 -15.28 -5.36 -0.68
CA ARG A 76 -15.10 -6.71 -1.21
C ARG A 76 -16.38 -7.24 -1.83
N LYS A 77 -17.49 -7.12 -1.10
CA LYS A 77 -18.79 -7.62 -1.53
C LYS A 77 -19.89 -6.69 -1.05
N ILE A 78 -20.91 -6.58 -1.88
CA ILE A 78 -22.19 -5.98 -1.50
C ILE A 78 -23.27 -6.99 -1.83
N TYR A 79 -24.12 -7.24 -0.85
CA TYR A 79 -25.30 -8.06 -1.02
C TYR A 79 -26.42 -7.58 -0.12
N THR A 80 -27.64 -7.98 -0.41
CA THR A 80 -28.76 -7.77 0.51
C THR A 80 -29.11 -9.05 1.24
N VAL A 81 -29.80 -8.93 2.36
CA VAL A 81 -30.46 -10.00 3.12
C VAL A 81 -31.78 -9.48 3.67
N ARG A 82 -32.72 -10.36 4.03
CA ARG A 82 -34.04 -9.98 4.57
C ARG A 82 -34.16 -10.04 6.09
N ASP A 83 -33.33 -10.84 6.73
CA ASP A 83 -33.38 -11.06 8.17
C ASP A 83 -31.98 -11.30 8.75
N GLU A 84 -31.92 -11.42 10.08
CA GLU A 84 -30.69 -11.73 10.83
C GLU A 84 -30.16 -13.15 10.57
N LYS A 85 -30.93 -14.02 9.91
CA LYS A 85 -30.50 -15.38 9.56
C LYS A 85 -29.71 -15.43 8.25
N TRP A 86 -29.68 -14.32 7.50
CA TRP A 86 -28.89 -14.14 6.28
C TRP A 86 -29.17 -15.23 5.23
N CYS A 87 -30.38 -15.78 5.26
CA CYS A 87 -30.82 -16.78 4.31
C CYS A 87 -31.11 -16.08 2.97
N ASP A 88 -30.65 -16.67 1.87
CA ASP A 88 -30.85 -16.16 0.51
C ASP A 88 -30.21 -14.77 0.26
N PRO A 89 -28.87 -14.64 0.19
CA PRO A 89 -28.23 -13.37 -0.16
C PRO A 89 -28.35 -13.05 -1.66
N VAL A 90 -28.59 -11.78 -2.00
CA VAL A 90 -28.56 -11.31 -3.39
C VAL A 90 -27.35 -10.45 -3.58
N HIS A 91 -26.46 -10.90 -4.45
CA HIS A 91 -25.17 -10.28 -4.69
C HIS A 91 -25.25 -9.20 -5.77
N TYR A 92 -24.49 -8.13 -5.55
CA TYR A 92 -24.41 -6.98 -6.44
C TYR A 92 -22.99 -6.89 -7.01
N ARG A 93 -22.90 -6.72 -8.33
CA ARG A 93 -21.60 -6.56 -9.03
C ARG A 93 -21.21 -5.09 -9.12
N GLN A 94 -19.92 -4.80 -9.08
CA GLN A 94 -19.42 -3.44 -9.19
C GLN A 94 -19.49 -2.95 -10.64
N GLU A 95 -19.89 -1.70 -10.84
CA GLU A 95 -19.94 -1.01 -12.13
C GLU A 95 -19.48 0.45 -11.98
N THR A 96 -19.37 1.18 -13.09
CA THR A 96 -19.09 2.63 -13.05
C THR A 96 -20.34 3.43 -12.68
N TYR A 97 -20.16 4.60 -12.06
CA TYR A 97 -21.27 5.51 -11.78
C TYR A 97 -21.99 5.97 -13.06
N ASP A 98 -21.27 6.12 -14.18
CA ASP A 98 -21.86 6.43 -15.48
C ASP A 98 -22.78 5.31 -15.99
N TYR A 99 -22.39 4.05 -15.78
CA TYR A 99 -23.23 2.90 -16.10
C TYR A 99 -24.52 2.90 -15.27
N LEU A 100 -24.45 3.17 -13.96
CA LEU A 100 -25.66 3.28 -13.12
C LEU A 100 -26.57 4.44 -13.53
N LYS A 101 -26.00 5.59 -13.94
CA LYS A 101 -26.79 6.71 -14.48
C LYS A 101 -27.48 6.33 -15.79
N CYS A 102 -26.78 5.62 -16.67
CA CYS A 102 -27.36 5.11 -17.92
C CYS A 102 -28.51 4.15 -17.63
N TRP A 103 -28.30 3.19 -16.72
CA TRP A 103 -29.32 2.25 -16.26
C TRP A 103 -30.56 2.97 -15.71
N SER A 104 -30.37 3.96 -14.82
CA SER A 104 -31.47 4.74 -14.22
C SER A 104 -32.23 5.59 -15.25
N ARG A 105 -31.54 6.11 -16.28
CA ARG A 105 -32.17 6.85 -17.38
C ARG A 105 -32.97 5.95 -18.31
N ASN A 106 -32.45 4.76 -18.61
CA ASN A 106 -33.18 3.78 -19.39
C ASN A 106 -34.38 3.25 -18.60
N LEU A 107 -34.31 3.22 -17.27
CA LEU A 107 -35.46 2.97 -16.41
C LEU A 107 -36.58 4.01 -16.64
N THR A 108 -36.25 5.30 -16.80
CA THR A 108 -37.29 6.34 -17.03
C THR A 108 -38.01 6.21 -18.38
N SER A 109 -37.38 5.69 -19.44
CA SER A 109 -38.07 5.44 -20.73
C SER A 109 -39.11 4.31 -20.67
N PHE A 110 -39.07 3.50 -19.60
CA PHE A 110 -40.02 2.42 -19.34
C PHE A 110 -41.24 2.91 -18.52
N VAL A 111 -41.14 4.06 -17.82
CA VAL A 111 -42.15 4.57 -16.86
C VAL A 111 -43.27 5.38 -17.53
N ASP A 112 -43.09 5.84 -18.77
CA ASP A 112 -44.05 6.73 -19.46
C ASP A 112 -45.26 6.00 -20.12
N GLU A 113 -45.37 4.66 -20.03
CA GLU A 113 -46.55 3.90 -20.49
C GLU A 113 -47.20 3.09 -19.35
N PRO A 114 -48.14 3.67 -18.59
CA PRO A 114 -48.82 2.96 -17.52
C PRO A 114 -50.06 2.25 -18.07
N ALA A 115 -49.95 0.95 -18.33
CA ALA A 115 -51.12 0.09 -18.47
C ALA A 115 -50.99 -1.08 -17.49
N ASN A 116 -51.83 -1.05 -16.46
CA ASN A 116 -51.94 -2.09 -15.43
C ASN A 116 -52.32 -3.43 -16.05
N GLU A 117 -51.69 -4.48 -15.52
CA GLU A 117 -51.68 -5.90 -15.92
C GLU A 117 -50.69 -6.25 -17.04
N GLY A 118 -49.54 -6.81 -16.64
CA GLY A 118 -48.59 -7.44 -17.56
C GLY A 118 -47.26 -6.71 -17.75
N PHE A 119 -46.83 -5.86 -16.80
CA PHE A 119 -45.51 -5.23 -16.87
C PHE A 119 -44.42 -6.29 -17.08
N PRO A 120 -43.59 -6.17 -18.13
CA PRO A 120 -42.45 -7.06 -18.31
C PRO A 120 -41.48 -6.88 -17.14
N GLU A 121 -40.77 -7.96 -16.79
CA GLU A 121 -39.68 -7.87 -15.82
C GLU A 121 -38.67 -6.81 -16.28
N LEU A 122 -38.38 -5.85 -15.41
CA LEU A 122 -37.29 -4.91 -15.55
C LEU A 122 -35.96 -5.67 -15.57
N PRO A 123 -34.95 -5.14 -16.27
CA PRO A 123 -33.59 -5.68 -16.21
C PRO A 123 -33.14 -5.88 -14.75
N LEU A 124 -32.41 -6.97 -14.49
CA LEU A 124 -32.00 -7.42 -13.14
C LEU A 124 -33.12 -8.11 -12.33
N GLY A 125 -34.27 -8.41 -12.95
CA GLY A 125 -35.30 -9.33 -12.43
C GLY A 125 -36.36 -8.67 -11.53
N PHE A 126 -36.71 -7.40 -11.78
CA PHE A 126 -37.64 -6.64 -10.94
C PHE A 126 -38.96 -6.28 -11.61
N LYS A 127 -39.94 -5.84 -10.83
CA LYS A 127 -41.21 -5.26 -11.30
C LYS A 127 -41.30 -3.78 -10.93
N TYR A 128 -42.14 -3.03 -11.64
CA TYR A 128 -42.36 -1.61 -11.38
C TYR A 128 -42.87 -1.39 -9.94
N PRO A 129 -42.45 -0.29 -9.28
CA PRO A 129 -42.98 0.07 -7.98
C PRO A 129 -44.40 0.60 -8.14
N GLU A 130 -45.38 -0.13 -7.61
CA GLU A 130 -46.75 0.37 -7.44
C GLU A 130 -46.94 0.86 -5.99
N SER A 131 -48.04 1.56 -5.72
CA SER A 131 -48.35 2.15 -4.40
C SER A 131 -48.46 1.15 -3.23
N SER A 132 -48.25 -0.15 -3.48
CA SER A 132 -48.40 -1.24 -2.50
C SER A 132 -47.22 -2.22 -2.44
N THR A 133 -46.05 -1.95 -3.04
CA THR A 133 -44.94 -2.92 -3.00
C THR A 133 -44.18 -2.89 -1.67
N ASP A 134 -44.43 -3.88 -0.80
CA ASP A 134 -43.54 -4.25 0.31
C ASP A 134 -43.21 -5.75 0.42
N SER A 135 -43.80 -6.68 -0.36
CA SER A 135 -43.34 -8.09 -0.36
C SER A 135 -43.85 -9.01 -1.48
N GLN A 136 -44.99 -8.71 -2.14
CA GLN A 136 -45.63 -9.67 -3.06
C GLN A 136 -44.92 -9.88 -4.41
N PHE A 137 -44.02 -8.97 -4.81
CA PHE A 137 -43.54 -8.88 -6.20
C PHE A 137 -42.04 -9.14 -6.40
N GLY A 138 -41.39 -9.74 -5.40
CA GLY A 138 -40.06 -10.31 -5.55
C GLY A 138 -38.93 -9.32 -5.29
N ARG A 139 -37.79 -9.92 -4.96
CA ARG A 139 -36.52 -9.26 -4.67
C ARG A 139 -35.63 -9.34 -5.90
N ALA A 140 -34.57 -8.54 -5.91
CA ALA A 140 -33.48 -8.67 -6.88
C ALA A 140 -33.07 -10.11 -7.06
N LEU A 141 -32.86 -10.52 -8.31
CA LEU A 141 -32.05 -11.72 -8.58
C LEU A 141 -30.56 -11.36 -8.54
N THR A 142 -30.22 -10.13 -8.92
CA THR A 142 -28.87 -9.57 -8.90
C THR A 142 -28.99 -8.05 -8.92
N GLY A 143 -27.90 -7.34 -8.65
CA GLY A 143 -27.85 -5.90 -8.93
C GLY A 143 -26.46 -5.40 -9.28
N ILE A 144 -26.36 -4.09 -9.44
CA ILE A 144 -25.13 -3.36 -9.73
C ILE A 144 -24.90 -2.28 -8.67
N TRP A 145 -23.65 -1.96 -8.38
CA TRP A 145 -23.31 -0.88 -7.47
C TRP A 145 -22.11 -0.05 -7.93
N ALA A 146 -22.07 1.21 -7.50
CA ALA A 146 -20.93 2.10 -7.68
C ALA A 146 -20.73 2.99 -6.45
N ILE A 147 -19.53 3.55 -6.29
CA ILE A 147 -19.25 4.61 -5.32
C ILE A 147 -19.11 5.92 -6.08
N GLU A 148 -19.81 6.96 -5.61
CA GLU A 148 -19.64 8.34 -6.08
C GLU A 148 -19.55 9.24 -4.86
N ARG A 149 -18.46 10.01 -4.74
CA ARG A 149 -18.25 11.00 -3.66
C ARG A 149 -18.49 10.45 -2.25
N GLY A 150 -18.15 9.19 -2.00
CA GLY A 150 -18.33 8.54 -0.70
C GLY A 150 -19.78 8.09 -0.40
N SER A 151 -20.66 8.10 -1.39
CA SER A 151 -21.96 7.44 -1.35
C SER A 151 -21.92 6.14 -2.14
N LEU A 152 -22.47 5.09 -1.57
CA LEU A 152 -22.74 3.83 -2.26
C LEU A 152 -24.09 3.94 -2.96
N ILE A 153 -24.09 3.66 -4.26
CA ILE A 153 -25.27 3.74 -5.11
C ILE A 153 -25.56 2.32 -5.58
N ILE A 154 -26.76 1.85 -5.31
CA ILE A 154 -27.21 0.50 -5.61
C ILE A 154 -28.36 0.59 -6.60
N ALA A 155 -28.30 -0.25 -7.63
CA ALA A 155 -29.38 -0.48 -8.54
C ALA A 155 -29.68 -1.99 -8.65
N PRO A 156 -30.95 -2.37 -8.71
CA PRO A 156 -32.14 -1.52 -8.52
C PRO A 156 -32.38 -1.21 -7.03
N TRP A 157 -33.49 -0.54 -6.72
CA TRP A 157 -33.83 -0.13 -5.36
C TRP A 157 -34.10 -1.32 -4.43
N LEU A 158 -33.96 -1.07 -3.13
CA LEU A 158 -34.14 -2.04 -2.06
C LEU A 158 -35.60 -2.13 -1.61
N GLN A 159 -36.06 -3.35 -1.27
CA GLN A 159 -37.34 -3.55 -0.57
C GLN A 159 -37.24 -3.18 0.92
N SER A 160 -38.36 -2.84 1.54
CA SER A 160 -38.42 -2.39 2.93
C SER A 160 -37.98 -3.44 3.95
N ASP A 161 -38.03 -4.72 3.59
CA ASP A 161 -37.55 -5.84 4.40
C ASP A 161 -36.07 -6.17 4.16
N GLU A 162 -35.37 -5.45 3.27
CA GLU A 162 -33.97 -5.71 2.97
C GLU A 162 -33.00 -4.87 3.80
N MET A 163 -31.87 -5.48 4.12
CA MET A 163 -30.68 -4.82 4.65
C MET A 163 -29.54 -5.00 3.65
N VAL A 164 -28.78 -3.95 3.40
CA VAL A 164 -27.54 -4.01 2.61
C VAL A 164 -26.40 -4.38 3.54
N VAL A 165 -25.69 -5.43 3.16
CA VAL A 165 -24.46 -5.86 3.81
C VAL A 165 -23.29 -5.48 2.91
N VAL A 166 -22.38 -4.68 3.47
CA VAL A 166 -21.13 -4.27 2.82
C VAL A 166 -20.00 -4.98 3.55
N GLU A 167 -19.37 -5.95 2.88
CA GLU A 167 -18.10 -6.53 3.32
C GLU A 167 -16.95 -5.68 2.77
N TRP A 168 -16.03 -5.26 3.63
CA TRP A 168 -14.94 -4.38 3.25
C TRP A 168 -13.70 -4.58 4.10
N ASP A 169 -12.56 -4.15 3.57
CA ASP A 169 -11.29 -4.12 4.28
C ASP A 169 -10.87 -2.69 4.59
N GLY A 170 -10.45 -2.43 5.83
CA GLY A 170 -9.94 -1.14 6.28
C GLY A 170 -10.12 -0.92 7.78
N ILE A 171 -10.00 0.32 8.25
CA ILE A 171 -10.10 0.65 9.68
C ILE A 171 -11.53 1.06 10.02
N GLN A 172 -12.25 0.21 10.76
CA GLN A 172 -13.57 0.52 11.31
C GLN A 172 -13.44 1.47 12.50
N ARG A 173 -14.03 2.66 12.34
CA ARG A 173 -13.92 3.77 13.32
C ARG A 173 -15.19 3.99 14.15
N LYS A 174 -16.26 3.25 13.82
CA LYS A 174 -17.56 3.32 14.47
C LYS A 174 -18.06 1.91 14.65
N TYR A 175 -18.55 1.62 15.84
CA TYR A 175 -19.12 0.34 16.21
C TYR A 175 -20.51 0.57 16.77
N ALA A 176 -21.53 0.06 16.11
CA ALA A 176 -22.84 -0.18 16.69
C ALA A 176 -22.78 -1.42 17.60
N ASP A 177 -23.73 -1.52 18.53
CA ASP A 177 -23.75 -2.62 19.50
C ASP A 177 -23.89 -4.00 18.83
N THR A 178 -24.58 -4.04 17.68
CA THR A 178 -24.78 -5.23 16.84
C THR A 178 -23.64 -5.51 15.86
N ASP A 179 -22.65 -4.61 15.73
CA ASP A 179 -21.54 -4.81 14.80
C ASP A 179 -20.72 -6.02 15.25
N GLN A 180 -20.41 -6.90 14.29
CA GLN A 180 -19.54 -8.04 14.55
C GLN A 180 -18.09 -7.56 14.66
N VAL A 181 -17.44 -7.88 15.78
CA VAL A 181 -15.99 -7.77 15.89
C VAL A 181 -15.43 -9.10 15.40
N THR A 182 -14.87 -9.07 14.18
CA THR A 182 -14.27 -10.23 13.54
C THR A 182 -12.79 -10.31 13.89
N PHE A 183 -12.35 -11.49 14.34
CA PHE A 183 -10.95 -11.77 14.68
C PHE A 183 -10.19 -12.16 13.41
N GLY A 184 -10.27 -11.33 12.37
CA GLY A 184 -9.88 -11.68 11.01
C GLY A 184 -8.59 -12.51 10.94
N GLY A 185 -8.70 -13.74 10.43
CA GLY A 185 -7.56 -14.64 10.29
C GLY A 185 -7.31 -15.49 11.51
N LEU A 186 -7.33 -14.90 12.72
CA LEU A 186 -6.89 -15.42 14.02
C LEU A 186 -7.82 -16.55 14.53
N ASP A 187 -7.87 -17.65 13.78
CA ASP A 187 -8.67 -18.85 14.04
C ASP A 187 -7.91 -19.87 14.92
N SER A 188 -6.77 -19.48 15.51
CA SER A 188 -6.12 -20.29 16.54
C SER A 188 -6.95 -20.28 17.83
N ASP A 189 -6.92 -21.37 18.59
CA ASP A 189 -7.65 -21.51 19.87
C ASP A 189 -7.34 -20.39 20.91
N ASN A 190 -6.35 -19.51 20.65
CA ASN A 190 -5.91 -18.43 21.54
C ASN A 190 -6.01 -16.99 20.96
N GLY A 191 -6.16 -16.81 19.64
CA GLY A 191 -6.08 -15.48 18.99
C GLY A 191 -7.23 -14.54 19.38
N GLY A 192 -8.41 -15.10 19.69
CA GLY A 192 -9.54 -14.35 20.23
C GLY A 192 -9.30 -13.84 21.66
N ASP A 193 -8.57 -14.60 22.48
CA ASP A 193 -8.26 -14.25 23.86
C ASP A 193 -7.18 -13.17 23.94
N ASP A 194 -6.17 -13.23 23.07
CA ASP A 194 -5.13 -12.20 23.00
C ASP A 194 -5.69 -10.86 22.52
N LEU A 195 -6.68 -10.85 21.60
CA LEU A 195 -7.36 -9.61 21.23
C LEU A 195 -8.11 -8.99 22.43
N LYS A 196 -8.82 -9.81 23.20
CA LYS A 196 -9.53 -9.34 24.41
C LYS A 196 -8.55 -8.79 25.45
N ARG A 197 -7.44 -9.50 25.71
CA ARG A 197 -6.39 -9.07 26.63
C ARG A 197 -5.72 -7.77 26.19
N ALA A 198 -5.51 -7.58 24.88
CA ALA A 198 -4.99 -6.33 24.35
C ALA A 198 -5.97 -5.16 24.57
N ILE A 199 -7.25 -5.36 24.27
CA ILE A 199 -8.28 -4.34 24.52
C ILE A 199 -8.38 -4.04 26.02
N GLU A 200 -8.37 -5.06 26.87
CA GLU A 200 -8.38 -4.91 28.33
C GLU A 200 -7.20 -4.05 28.80
N ALA A 201 -5.97 -4.40 28.40
CA ALA A 201 -4.76 -3.67 28.77
C ALA A 201 -4.79 -2.21 28.28
N PHE A 202 -5.29 -1.96 27.08
CA PHE A 202 -5.47 -0.61 26.55
C PHE A 202 -6.48 0.19 27.38
N VAL A 203 -7.65 -0.37 27.65
CA VAL A 203 -8.71 0.29 28.42
C VAL A 203 -8.24 0.58 29.84
N ARG A 204 -7.58 -0.38 30.51
CA ARG A 204 -6.96 -0.18 31.83
C ARG A 204 -5.91 0.93 31.81
N THR A 205 -5.07 0.98 30.78
CA THR A 205 -4.07 2.03 30.61
C THR A 205 -4.71 3.41 30.50
N ASP A 206 -5.71 3.56 29.61
CA ASP A 206 -6.35 4.84 29.35
C ASP A 206 -7.19 5.30 30.55
N PHE A 207 -7.87 4.36 31.21
CA PHE A 207 -8.61 4.63 32.43
C PHE A 207 -7.69 5.05 33.59
N ALA A 208 -6.60 4.32 33.82
CA ALA A 208 -5.64 4.66 34.87
C ALA A 208 -5.00 6.05 34.64
N LYS A 209 -4.69 6.41 33.39
CA LYS A 209 -4.16 7.76 33.04
C LYS A 209 -5.19 8.86 33.26
N LYS A 210 -6.45 8.65 32.83
CA LYS A 210 -7.46 9.72 32.77
C LYS A 210 -8.27 9.89 34.04
N PHE A 211 -8.55 8.79 34.75
CA PHE A 211 -9.48 8.79 35.88
C PHE A 211 -8.80 8.48 37.20
N ASP A 212 -7.97 7.43 37.27
CA ASP A 212 -7.28 7.07 38.53
C ASP A 212 -6.05 7.96 38.80
N GLN A 213 -5.47 8.54 37.75
CA GLN A 213 -4.18 9.24 37.77
C GLN A 213 -3.01 8.39 38.31
N ASP A 214 -3.13 7.06 38.20
CA ASP A 214 -2.09 6.11 38.57
C ASP A 214 -1.18 5.82 37.36
N PHE A 215 -0.16 6.66 37.20
CA PHE A 215 0.81 6.52 36.11
C PHE A 215 1.68 5.27 36.23
N SER A 216 1.84 4.70 37.43
CA SER A 216 2.63 3.48 37.63
C SER A 216 1.86 2.26 37.11
N ALA A 217 0.59 2.13 37.51
CA ALA A 217 -0.29 1.09 36.98
C ALA A 217 -0.49 1.25 35.47
N ALA A 218 -0.72 2.48 35.00
CA ALA A 218 -0.83 2.76 33.57
C ALA A 218 0.41 2.34 32.77
N GLN A 219 1.62 2.50 33.33
CA GLN A 219 2.83 2.06 32.66
C GLN A 219 2.96 0.54 32.62
N ALA A 220 2.46 -0.18 33.63
CA ALA A 220 2.43 -1.65 33.62
C ALA A 220 1.45 -2.15 32.55
N TYR A 221 0.21 -1.65 32.54
CA TYR A 221 -0.79 -2.01 31.53
C TYR A 221 -0.36 -1.66 30.11
N GLU A 222 0.34 -0.54 29.92
CA GLU A 222 0.90 -0.18 28.62
C GLU A 222 1.92 -1.22 28.17
N ARG A 223 2.81 -1.71 29.06
CA ARG A 223 3.77 -2.76 28.67
C ARG A 223 3.07 -4.05 28.27
N ASP A 224 2.04 -4.46 29.02
CA ASP A 224 1.25 -5.65 28.70
C ASP A 224 0.56 -5.48 27.34
N TYR A 225 -0.05 -4.31 27.09
CA TYR A 225 -0.64 -3.98 25.80
C TYR A 225 0.37 -4.08 24.65
N GLN A 226 1.57 -3.52 24.83
CA GLN A 226 2.63 -3.56 23.81
C GLN A 226 3.09 -4.99 23.52
N MET A 227 3.20 -5.85 24.54
CA MET A 227 3.56 -7.25 24.37
C MET A 227 2.49 -8.02 23.61
N ILE A 228 1.23 -7.96 24.06
CA ILE A 228 0.13 -8.69 23.42
C ILE A 228 -0.10 -8.18 22.00
N ARG A 229 0.03 -6.87 21.77
CA ARG A 229 -0.03 -6.28 20.43
C ARG A 229 1.07 -6.84 19.52
N ALA A 230 2.28 -7.04 20.02
CA ALA A 230 3.36 -7.65 19.25
C ALA A 230 3.04 -9.13 18.89
N ASP A 231 2.44 -9.87 19.81
CA ASP A 231 2.01 -11.26 19.57
C ASP A 231 0.91 -11.32 18.50
N LEU A 232 -0.11 -10.45 18.58
CA LEU A 232 -1.16 -10.33 17.56
C LEU A 232 -0.59 -9.95 16.18
N ILE A 233 0.42 -9.08 16.12
CA ILE A 233 1.13 -8.76 14.87
C ILE A 233 1.84 -10.00 14.32
N HIS A 234 2.51 -10.76 15.19
CA HIS A 234 3.22 -11.96 14.80
C HIS A 234 2.28 -13.06 14.31
N GLU A 235 1.19 -13.33 15.02
CA GLU A 235 0.19 -14.33 14.65
C GLU A 235 -0.47 -13.98 13.31
N CYS A 236 -0.88 -12.72 13.12
CA CYS A 236 -1.39 -12.23 11.85
C CYS A 236 -0.39 -12.45 10.69
N ARG A 237 0.91 -12.25 10.93
CA ARG A 237 1.97 -12.53 9.93
C ARG A 237 2.12 -14.02 9.65
N GLU A 238 2.05 -14.88 10.66
CA GLU A 238 2.17 -16.34 10.48
C GLU A 238 0.95 -16.92 9.75
N GLU A 239 -0.27 -16.46 10.02
CA GLU A 239 -1.47 -16.93 9.32
C GLU A 239 -1.52 -16.47 7.87
N THR A 240 -1.09 -15.24 7.60
CA THR A 240 -0.94 -14.75 6.22
C THR A 240 0.17 -15.51 5.49
N ARG A 241 1.23 -15.96 6.19
CA ARG A 241 2.27 -16.85 5.66
C ARG A 241 1.74 -18.26 5.34
N LEU A 242 0.86 -18.84 6.16
CA LEU A 242 0.27 -20.17 5.93
C LEU A 242 -0.70 -20.20 4.73
N ARG A 243 -1.37 -19.09 4.41
CA ARG A 243 -2.24 -19.02 3.21
C ARG A 243 -1.47 -18.92 1.89
N GLU A 244 -0.20 -18.53 1.91
CA GLU A 244 0.67 -18.57 0.72
C GLU A 244 1.28 -19.96 0.46
N ALA A 245 1.02 -20.96 1.31
CA ALA A 245 1.60 -22.29 1.19
C ALA A 245 0.55 -23.42 1.35
N ASN A 246 -0.39 -23.52 0.39
CA ASN A 246 -1.00 -24.79 -0.03
C ASN A 246 -1.93 -24.61 -1.25
N VAL A 247 -1.43 -24.01 -2.34
CA VAL A 247 -1.95 -24.39 -3.66
C VAL A 247 -1.17 -25.64 -4.06
N CYS A 248 -1.81 -26.80 -3.92
CA CYS A 248 -1.31 -28.06 -4.46
C CYS A 248 -0.77 -27.82 -5.87
N GLN A 249 0.54 -28.02 -6.04
CA GLN A 249 1.25 -27.80 -7.32
C GLN A 249 0.71 -28.67 -8.48
N ASN A 250 -0.19 -29.62 -8.22
CA ASN A 250 -0.71 -30.54 -9.22
C ASN A 250 -1.92 -30.01 -10.00
N GLU A 251 -2.74 -29.10 -9.47
CA GLU A 251 -3.93 -28.59 -10.18
C GLU A 251 -3.62 -27.49 -11.20
N LYS A 252 -2.51 -26.76 -11.05
CA LYS A 252 -2.06 -25.78 -12.06
C LYS A 252 -1.77 -26.45 -13.41
N SER A 253 -1.33 -27.71 -13.41
CA SER A 253 -1.02 -28.44 -14.64
C SER A 253 -2.25 -29.01 -15.36
N GLU A 254 -3.33 -29.30 -14.61
CA GLU A 254 -4.59 -29.81 -15.18
C GLU A 254 -5.54 -28.69 -15.63
N LEU A 255 -5.55 -27.54 -14.94
CA LEU A 255 -6.30 -26.36 -15.37
C LEU A 255 -5.66 -25.66 -16.59
N ALA A 256 -4.34 -25.69 -16.72
CA ALA A 256 -3.64 -25.18 -17.91
C ALA A 256 -3.91 -26.02 -19.18
N ARG A 257 -4.39 -27.26 -19.06
CA ARG A 257 -4.72 -28.12 -20.20
C ARG A 257 -6.15 -27.98 -20.71
N ASN A 258 -7.07 -27.42 -19.92
CA ASN A 258 -8.50 -27.33 -20.28
C ASN A 258 -8.97 -25.91 -20.66
N TYR A 259 -8.06 -24.95 -20.80
CA TYR A 259 -8.36 -23.63 -21.37
C TYR A 259 -7.40 -23.33 -22.54
N VAL A 260 -7.50 -24.13 -23.59
CA VAL A 260 -7.19 -23.66 -24.94
C VAL A 260 -8.52 -23.21 -25.52
N LEU A 261 -8.81 -21.90 -25.42
CA LEU A 261 -9.76 -21.30 -26.34
C LEU A 261 -9.05 -21.27 -27.70
N GLU A 262 -9.64 -21.92 -28.69
CA GLU A 262 -9.32 -21.66 -30.10
C GLU A 262 -9.57 -20.18 -30.36
N THR A 263 -8.52 -19.37 -30.28
CA THR A 263 -8.52 -18.06 -30.89
C THR A 263 -8.41 -18.30 -32.38
N THR A 264 -9.49 -18.01 -33.09
CA THR A 264 -9.43 -17.77 -34.52
C THR A 264 -8.50 -16.59 -34.74
N ASP A 265 -7.48 -16.83 -35.56
CA ASP A 265 -6.53 -15.82 -36.02
C ASP A 265 -7.29 -14.68 -36.69
N ASP A 266 -7.42 -13.56 -35.97
CA ASP A 266 -7.37 -12.25 -36.60
C ASP A 266 -6.09 -11.58 -36.09
N GLU A 267 -5.06 -11.63 -36.94
CA GLU A 267 -3.80 -10.91 -36.78
C GLU A 267 -4.09 -9.39 -36.72
N VAL A 268 -4.32 -8.88 -35.53
CA VAL A 268 -4.02 -7.49 -35.21
C VAL A 268 -2.61 -7.49 -34.64
N SER A 269 -1.63 -7.19 -35.49
CA SER A 269 -0.26 -6.91 -35.08
C SER A 269 -0.26 -5.68 -34.17
N HIS A 270 -0.39 -5.88 -32.87
CA HIS A 270 0.04 -4.88 -31.90
C HIS A 270 1.57 -4.86 -31.96
N GLU A 271 2.14 -3.85 -32.61
CA GLU A 271 3.56 -3.54 -32.46
C GLU A 271 3.84 -3.42 -30.95
N GLU A 272 4.63 -4.35 -30.39
CA GLU A 272 5.03 -4.28 -28.99
C GLU A 272 5.83 -2.98 -28.79
N GLU A 273 5.33 -2.06 -27.95
CA GLU A 273 6.10 -0.86 -27.62
C GLU A 273 7.50 -1.26 -27.12
N PRO A 274 8.55 -0.57 -27.61
CA PRO A 274 9.94 -0.90 -27.28
C PRO A 274 10.19 -0.87 -25.76
N PRO A 275 11.19 -1.61 -25.27
CA PRO A 275 11.51 -1.63 -23.86
C PRO A 275 11.98 -0.25 -23.40
N THR A 276 11.63 0.13 -22.16
CA THR A 276 12.10 1.38 -21.55
C THR A 276 13.52 1.19 -21.04
N ILE A 277 14.48 1.97 -21.55
CA ILE A 277 15.90 1.89 -21.16
C ILE A 277 16.22 3.07 -20.25
N PHE A 278 16.77 2.80 -19.08
CA PHE A 278 17.17 3.82 -18.11
C PHE A 278 18.42 3.39 -17.34
N ALA A 279 19.07 4.36 -16.71
CA ALA A 279 20.27 4.11 -15.90
C ALA A 279 20.02 4.42 -14.42
N GLN A 280 20.71 3.72 -13.53
CA GLN A 280 20.84 4.08 -12.13
C GLN A 280 22.29 4.35 -11.75
N ILE A 281 22.50 5.48 -11.08
CA ILE A 281 23.78 5.94 -10.51
C ILE A 281 23.58 6.41 -9.06
N GLY A 282 24.63 6.41 -8.27
CA GLY A 282 24.63 6.92 -6.90
C GLY A 282 26.03 7.37 -6.50
N ASP A 283 26.13 8.30 -5.56
CA ASP A 283 27.39 8.64 -4.90
C ASP A 283 28.47 9.13 -5.90
N PHE A 284 28.05 9.95 -6.87
CA PHE A 284 28.87 10.43 -7.99
C PHE A 284 29.28 11.91 -7.87
N GLY A 285 28.75 12.63 -6.87
CA GLY A 285 28.75 14.10 -6.76
C GLY A 285 30.10 14.79 -6.55
N GLU A 286 31.19 14.25 -7.07
CA GLU A 286 32.54 14.81 -6.99
C GLU A 286 32.68 16.06 -7.86
N ALA A 287 33.70 16.89 -7.60
CA ALA A 287 34.01 18.05 -8.47
C ALA A 287 34.28 17.61 -9.92
N ALA A 288 34.04 18.50 -10.90
CA ALA A 288 34.41 18.23 -12.29
C ALA A 288 35.90 17.87 -12.44
N GLY A 289 36.22 16.92 -13.32
CA GLY A 289 37.57 16.40 -13.47
C GLY A 289 37.92 15.23 -12.54
N ASN A 290 36.97 14.77 -11.72
CA ASN A 290 37.10 13.49 -11.02
C ASN A 290 36.99 12.34 -12.03
N VAL A 291 38.14 11.76 -12.39
CA VAL A 291 38.25 10.72 -13.43
C VAL A 291 37.25 9.57 -13.25
N PRO A 292 37.11 8.93 -12.07
CA PRO A 292 36.07 7.91 -11.86
C PRO A 292 34.65 8.35 -12.20
N ALA A 293 34.20 9.50 -11.68
CA ALA A 293 32.86 10.01 -11.92
C ALA A 293 32.64 10.40 -13.38
N ASP A 294 33.66 10.98 -14.01
CA ASP A 294 33.63 11.38 -15.43
C ASP A 294 33.55 10.15 -16.35
N ASP A 295 34.33 9.09 -16.08
CA ASP A 295 34.30 7.83 -16.83
C ASP A 295 32.91 7.15 -16.72
N VAL A 296 32.32 7.14 -15.52
CA VAL A 296 30.97 6.60 -15.30
C VAL A 296 29.91 7.44 -16.03
N ALA A 297 30.06 8.76 -16.07
CA ALA A 297 29.17 9.63 -16.81
C ALA A 297 29.25 9.39 -18.32
N GLU A 298 30.46 9.25 -18.88
CA GLU A 298 30.65 8.92 -20.30
C GLU A 298 30.00 7.58 -20.65
N LEU A 299 30.17 6.56 -19.79
CA LEU A 299 29.53 5.25 -19.95
C LEU A 299 28.00 5.36 -19.99
N VAL A 300 27.40 6.06 -19.02
CA VAL A 300 25.94 6.20 -18.90
C VAL A 300 25.37 7.01 -20.06
N ASN A 301 26.01 8.12 -20.43
CA ASN A 301 25.59 8.94 -21.56
C ASN A 301 25.68 8.16 -22.88
N GLY A 302 26.67 7.27 -23.02
CA GLY A 302 26.81 6.38 -24.18
C GLY A 302 25.71 5.32 -24.32
N TRP A 303 24.91 5.07 -23.27
CA TRP A 303 23.75 4.17 -23.33
C TRP A 303 22.50 4.82 -23.91
N ASP A 304 22.49 6.14 -24.10
CA ASP A 304 21.33 6.93 -24.53
C ASP A 304 20.05 6.60 -23.72
N PRO A 305 20.09 6.70 -22.37
CA PRO A 305 18.96 6.32 -21.54
C PRO A 305 17.81 7.31 -21.66
N GLU A 306 16.56 6.82 -21.58
CA GLU A 306 15.38 7.69 -21.56
C GLU A 306 15.27 8.56 -20.31
N PHE A 307 15.86 8.09 -19.20
CA PHE A 307 16.04 8.83 -17.97
C PHE A 307 17.15 8.22 -17.11
N ILE A 308 17.68 9.00 -16.16
CA ILE A 308 18.71 8.58 -15.20
C ILE A 308 18.14 8.74 -13.80
N VAL A 309 17.97 7.64 -13.07
CA VAL A 309 17.57 7.70 -11.66
C VAL A 309 18.80 7.75 -10.77
N THR A 310 18.88 8.75 -9.89
CA THR A 310 19.96 8.77 -8.89
C THR A 310 19.51 8.13 -7.60
N SER A 311 20.43 7.56 -6.83
CA SER A 311 20.17 7.03 -5.49
C SER A 311 20.81 7.89 -4.40
N GLY A 312 20.96 9.19 -4.61
CA GLY A 312 21.45 10.17 -3.61
C GLY A 312 22.94 10.45 -3.66
N ASP A 313 23.33 11.46 -2.87
CA ASP A 313 24.68 12.02 -2.79
C ASP A 313 25.16 12.53 -4.15
N ASN A 314 24.37 13.45 -4.69
CA ASN A 314 24.55 14.01 -6.02
C ASN A 314 25.56 15.18 -6.03
N ASP A 315 25.86 15.77 -4.87
CA ASP A 315 26.83 16.86 -4.70
C ASP A 315 27.60 16.73 -3.38
N TYR A 316 28.93 16.59 -3.47
CA TYR A 316 29.87 16.55 -2.34
C TYR A 316 30.65 17.86 -2.17
N VAL A 317 30.53 18.80 -3.11
CA VAL A 317 31.39 19.98 -3.20
C VAL A 317 30.64 21.29 -2.98
N GLY A 318 29.31 21.24 -2.94
CA GLY A 318 28.43 22.38 -2.69
C GLY A 318 28.10 23.19 -3.95
N ASP A 319 28.32 22.59 -5.12
CA ASP A 319 28.03 23.16 -6.43
C ASP A 319 27.46 22.06 -7.35
N TYR A 320 26.14 22.09 -7.56
CA TYR A 320 25.44 21.13 -8.41
C TYR A 320 25.75 21.30 -9.89
N ASP A 321 26.11 22.50 -10.36
CA ASP A 321 26.54 22.67 -11.75
C ASP A 321 27.89 21.96 -11.97
N ASP A 322 28.80 22.04 -10.99
CA ASP A 322 30.11 21.37 -11.04
C ASP A 322 30.00 19.85 -10.89
N SER A 323 29.15 19.37 -9.98
CA SER A 323 29.02 17.93 -9.68
C SER A 323 28.08 17.18 -10.63
N VAL A 324 26.99 17.81 -11.06
CA VAL A 324 25.92 17.20 -11.88
C VAL A 324 25.93 17.76 -13.30
N GLY A 325 25.78 19.08 -13.45
CA GLY A 325 25.62 19.73 -14.75
C GLY A 325 26.82 19.58 -15.69
N SER A 326 28.01 19.33 -15.12
CA SER A 326 29.23 19.02 -15.87
C SER A 326 29.22 17.62 -16.51
N ARG A 327 28.35 16.71 -16.06
CA ARG A 327 28.34 15.28 -16.42
C ARG A 327 27.08 14.80 -17.10
N TYR A 328 25.92 15.31 -16.68
CA TYR A 328 24.62 14.77 -17.07
C TYR A 328 23.67 15.88 -17.53
N ASP A 329 22.76 15.52 -18.44
CA ASP A 329 21.61 16.37 -18.77
C ASP A 329 20.58 16.27 -17.64
N GLU A 330 20.47 17.35 -16.85
CA GLU A 330 19.54 17.46 -15.73
C GLU A 330 18.06 17.21 -16.12
N SER A 331 17.70 17.43 -17.39
CA SER A 331 16.30 17.34 -17.86
C SER A 331 15.78 15.91 -17.90
N ILE A 332 16.67 14.92 -17.93
CA ILE A 332 16.34 13.49 -17.91
C ILE A 332 16.62 12.83 -16.57
N MET A 333 17.01 13.60 -15.55
CA MET A 333 17.32 13.06 -14.23
C MET A 333 16.06 12.90 -13.36
N VAL A 334 16.02 11.78 -12.64
CA VAL A 334 15.06 11.47 -11.57
C VAL A 334 15.87 11.40 -10.27
N PRO A 335 16.18 12.55 -9.66
CA PRO A 335 17.12 12.59 -8.55
C PRO A 335 16.50 12.06 -7.25
N CYS A 336 17.28 11.29 -6.49
CA CYS A 336 17.03 10.96 -5.09
C CYS A 336 17.93 11.79 -4.20
N LEU A 337 17.44 12.10 -2.99
CA LEU A 337 18.14 12.92 -2.01
C LEU A 337 18.96 12.00 -1.07
N GLY A 338 20.26 12.30 -0.90
CA GLY A 338 21.18 11.63 0.03
C GLY A 338 21.59 12.48 1.25
N ASN A 339 22.43 11.94 2.13
CA ASN A 339 22.86 12.66 3.33
C ASN A 339 23.72 13.88 3.01
N HIS A 340 24.60 13.80 2.00
CA HIS A 340 25.40 14.94 1.58
C HIS A 340 24.55 16.03 0.92
N ASP A 341 23.48 15.66 0.21
CA ASP A 341 22.50 16.63 -0.28
C ASP A 341 21.77 17.33 0.88
N LEU A 342 21.41 16.60 1.96
CA LEU A 342 20.74 17.17 3.14
C LEU A 342 21.61 18.17 3.90
N ASP A 343 22.92 17.91 3.98
CA ASP A 343 23.89 18.78 4.68
C ASP A 343 23.95 20.19 4.09
N LEU A 344 23.58 20.35 2.81
CA LEU A 344 23.50 21.63 2.15
C LEU A 344 22.26 22.40 2.65
N VAL A 345 22.48 23.29 3.63
CA VAL A 345 21.43 24.11 4.25
C VAL A 345 21.43 25.52 3.67
N ALA A 346 20.26 25.98 3.22
CA ALA A 346 20.05 27.40 2.89
C ALA A 346 18.73 27.89 3.52
N ASP A 347 18.73 29.11 4.04
CA ASP A 347 17.60 29.72 4.77
C ASP A 347 16.99 28.82 5.87
N GLY A 348 17.84 28.05 6.57
CA GLY A 348 17.44 27.12 7.62
C GLY A 348 16.75 25.84 7.13
N VAL A 349 16.71 25.60 5.82
CA VAL A 349 16.12 24.41 5.21
C VAL A 349 17.21 23.48 4.70
N TYR A 350 17.28 22.27 5.28
CA TYR A 350 18.18 21.19 4.86
C TYR A 350 17.86 20.72 3.43
N GLY A 351 18.88 20.43 2.62
CA GLY A 351 18.71 20.06 1.21
C GLY A 351 18.04 21.13 0.35
N LYS A 352 18.11 22.40 0.75
CA LYS A 352 17.51 23.48 -0.06
C LYS A 352 18.22 23.66 -1.41
N PRO A 353 19.56 23.60 -1.51
CA PRO A 353 20.24 23.65 -2.80
C PRO A 353 19.80 22.54 -3.75
N TYR A 354 19.68 21.30 -3.27
CA TYR A 354 19.10 20.18 -4.03
C TYR A 354 17.72 20.52 -4.63
N LEU A 355 16.80 21.03 -3.80
CA LEU A 355 15.43 21.37 -4.22
C LEU A 355 15.37 22.62 -5.13
N THR A 356 16.44 23.40 -5.17
CA THR A 356 16.55 24.59 -6.02
C THR A 356 17.12 24.22 -7.38
N TYR A 357 18.11 23.32 -7.39
CA TYR A 357 18.76 22.83 -8.60
C TYR A 357 17.86 21.90 -9.39
N PHE A 358 17.39 20.82 -8.74
CA PHE A 358 16.53 19.86 -9.40
C PHE A 358 15.06 20.30 -9.37
N THR A 359 14.42 20.28 -10.54
CA THR A 359 12.97 20.54 -10.66
C THR A 359 12.16 19.30 -10.26
N THR A 360 12.14 18.95 -8.97
CA THR A 360 11.30 17.84 -8.48
C THR A 360 9.82 18.24 -8.49
N PRO A 361 8.89 17.28 -8.67
CA PRO A 361 7.45 17.56 -8.64
C PRO A 361 7.02 18.31 -7.38
N ALA A 362 6.60 19.57 -7.56
CA ALA A 362 6.20 20.50 -6.49
C ALA A 362 7.29 20.76 -5.42
N GLY A 363 8.58 20.66 -5.78
CA GLY A 363 9.69 20.89 -4.85
C GLY A 363 9.71 19.91 -3.68
N LYS A 364 9.24 18.67 -3.90
CA LYS A 364 9.17 17.63 -2.88
C LYS A 364 10.47 16.84 -2.77
N ARG A 365 10.75 16.35 -1.55
CA ARG A 365 11.89 15.48 -1.24
C ARG A 365 11.62 13.99 -1.52
N TYR A 366 10.35 13.63 -1.66
CA TYR A 366 9.87 12.31 -2.07
C TYR A 366 8.72 12.51 -3.06
N TYR A 367 8.73 11.76 -4.14
CA TYR A 367 7.85 11.95 -5.29
C TYR A 367 7.88 10.73 -6.20
N ASP A 368 7.01 10.71 -7.20
CA ASP A 368 6.97 9.64 -8.18
C ASP A 368 7.15 10.15 -9.61
N TYR A 369 7.66 9.28 -10.47
CA TYR A 369 7.93 9.55 -11.88
C TYR A 369 7.51 8.33 -12.71
N VAL A 370 6.85 8.58 -13.84
CA VAL A 370 6.35 7.54 -14.74
C VAL A 370 6.88 7.79 -16.14
N LYS A 371 7.52 6.76 -16.71
CA LYS A 371 7.98 6.76 -18.09
C LYS A 371 7.84 5.36 -18.67
N GLY A 372 7.15 5.26 -19.80
CA GLY A 372 6.86 3.99 -20.46
C GLY A 372 6.24 2.98 -19.49
N ARG A 373 6.92 1.85 -19.30
CA ARG A 373 6.44 0.73 -18.48
C ARG A 373 6.82 0.83 -17.01
N VAL A 374 7.55 1.88 -16.62
CA VAL A 374 8.20 2.01 -15.32
C VAL A 374 7.57 3.14 -14.51
N HIS A 375 7.31 2.87 -13.23
CA HIS A 375 6.93 3.85 -12.22
C HIS A 375 7.98 3.83 -11.11
N ILE A 376 8.75 4.91 -11.03
CA ILE A 376 9.77 5.17 -10.03
C ILE A 376 9.12 5.90 -8.85
N PHE A 377 9.35 5.40 -7.63
CA PHE A 377 8.95 6.05 -6.39
C PHE A 377 10.21 6.44 -5.62
N VAL A 378 10.53 7.73 -5.59
CA VAL A 378 11.67 8.28 -4.87
C VAL A 378 11.25 8.59 -3.43
N LEU A 379 11.95 8.00 -2.46
CA LEU A 379 11.77 8.26 -1.04
C LEU A 379 12.97 9.01 -0.47
N ASN A 380 12.73 9.85 0.52
CA ASN A 380 13.74 10.45 1.36
C ASN A 380 14.04 9.53 2.56
N SER A 381 15.24 8.97 2.56
CA SER A 381 15.79 8.15 3.67
C SER A 381 16.15 8.97 4.92
N GLY A 382 16.25 10.29 4.79
CA GLY A 382 16.01 11.24 5.86
C GLY A 382 17.16 11.55 6.83
N TYR A 383 18.30 10.86 6.77
CA TYR A 383 19.44 11.14 7.65
C TYR A 383 20.46 12.08 7.00
N ASP A 384 20.98 13.03 7.76
CA ASP A 384 22.17 13.83 7.39
C ASP A 384 23.48 13.07 7.70
N THR A 385 24.64 13.62 7.35
CA THR A 385 25.93 12.92 7.60
C THR A 385 26.25 12.75 9.09
N GLY A 386 25.63 13.57 9.95
CA GLY A 386 25.69 13.45 11.40
C GLY A 386 24.80 12.34 11.97
N GLY A 387 24.04 11.61 11.15
CA GLY A 387 23.09 10.60 11.57
C GLY A 387 21.83 11.17 12.21
N THR A 388 21.56 12.46 12.02
CA THR A 388 20.35 13.11 12.53
C THR A 388 19.22 12.99 11.52
N LEU A 389 18.05 12.55 11.98
CA LEU A 389 16.86 12.49 11.15
C LEU A 389 16.34 13.90 10.83
N ARG A 390 16.30 14.26 9.54
CA ARG A 390 15.83 15.54 8.97
C ARG A 390 14.52 15.43 8.18
N GLU A 391 14.03 14.23 7.92
CA GLU A 391 12.76 14.03 7.23
C GLU A 391 11.58 14.08 8.20
N ALA A 392 10.79 15.15 8.11
CA ALA A 392 9.65 15.41 8.98
C ALA A 392 8.44 14.50 8.68
N ALA A 393 8.31 14.00 7.45
CA ALA A 393 7.26 13.06 7.07
C ALA A 393 7.49 11.65 7.66
N GLY A 394 8.66 11.41 8.25
CA GLY A 394 9.06 10.13 8.81
C GLY A 394 9.56 9.14 7.75
N ILE A 395 10.33 8.16 8.22
CA ILE A 395 11.02 7.16 7.37
C ILE A 395 10.67 5.72 7.74
N HIS A 396 9.80 5.51 8.73
CA HIS A 396 9.35 4.18 9.13
C HIS A 396 8.10 3.77 8.33
N TYR A 397 7.85 2.47 8.25
CA TYR A 397 6.61 1.95 7.66
C TYR A 397 5.40 2.41 8.50
N GLY A 398 4.38 3.00 7.85
CA GLY A 398 3.26 3.68 8.51
C GLY A 398 3.47 5.18 8.78
N SER A 399 4.59 5.75 8.33
CA SER A 399 4.81 7.21 8.29
C SER A 399 3.99 7.89 7.18
N ILE A 400 3.96 9.23 7.18
CA ILE A 400 3.28 10.02 6.13
C ILE A 400 3.85 9.68 4.75
N GLN A 401 5.16 9.48 4.66
CA GLN A 401 5.85 9.09 3.43
C GLN A 401 5.47 7.66 2.99
N SER A 402 5.35 6.73 3.95
CA SER A 402 4.89 5.36 3.67
C SER A 402 3.43 5.31 3.19
N ASP A 403 2.54 6.08 3.81
CA ASP A 403 1.13 6.18 3.41
C ASP A 403 1.00 6.78 2.01
N TRP A 404 1.81 7.80 1.70
CA TRP A 404 1.91 8.35 0.35
C TRP A 404 2.33 7.29 -0.66
N LEU A 405 3.39 6.51 -0.38
CA LEU A 405 3.85 5.46 -1.27
C LEU A 405 2.76 4.43 -1.55
N LEU A 406 2.09 3.92 -0.51
CA LEU A 406 0.99 2.96 -0.64
C LEU A 406 -0.13 3.49 -1.54
N ALA A 407 -0.51 4.76 -1.37
CA ALA A 407 -1.54 5.39 -2.19
C ALA A 407 -1.10 5.52 -3.67
N ARG A 408 0.17 5.84 -3.94
CA ARG A 408 0.68 5.97 -5.32
C ARG A 408 0.86 4.61 -6.01
N ILE A 409 1.33 3.61 -5.28
CA ILE A 409 1.42 2.22 -5.75
C ILE A 409 0.03 1.70 -6.14
N ALA A 410 -0.98 1.92 -5.29
CA ALA A 410 -2.36 1.48 -5.56
C ALA A 410 -2.98 2.14 -6.81
N GLN A 411 -2.51 3.33 -7.19
CA GLN A 411 -2.95 4.06 -8.39
C GLN A 411 -2.12 3.73 -9.63
N SER A 412 -1.00 3.02 -9.46
CA SER A 412 -0.03 2.79 -10.54
C SER A 412 -0.46 1.66 -11.47
N THR A 413 -0.68 2.00 -12.74
CA THR A 413 -0.92 1.04 -13.82
C THR A 413 0.36 0.55 -14.49
N ALA A 414 1.54 1.05 -14.09
CA ALA A 414 2.82 0.66 -14.67
C ALA A 414 3.14 -0.81 -14.38
N ARG A 415 3.79 -1.45 -15.37
CA ARG A 415 4.20 -2.85 -15.29
C ARG A 415 5.26 -3.06 -14.22
N TRP A 416 6.24 -2.18 -14.17
CA TRP A 416 7.35 -2.23 -13.23
C TRP A 416 7.27 -1.09 -12.23
N LYS A 417 7.27 -1.43 -10.95
CA LYS A 417 7.20 -0.49 -9.82
C LYS A 417 8.52 -0.58 -9.07
N ILE A 418 9.26 0.52 -9.04
CA ILE A 418 10.63 0.55 -8.53
C ILE A 418 10.71 1.63 -7.45
N VAL A 419 11.23 1.27 -6.28
CA VAL A 419 11.43 2.20 -5.17
C VAL A 419 12.90 2.59 -5.09
N VAL A 420 13.18 3.87 -4.88
CA VAL A 420 14.54 4.39 -4.79
C VAL A 420 14.70 5.24 -3.53
N PHE A 421 15.76 4.99 -2.77
CA PHE A 421 16.14 5.82 -1.62
C PHE A 421 17.62 5.64 -1.29
N HIS A 422 18.23 6.66 -0.68
CA HIS A 422 19.68 6.67 -0.51
C HIS A 422 20.24 5.60 0.45
N HIS A 423 19.88 5.67 1.74
CA HIS A 423 20.44 4.75 2.74
C HIS A 423 19.86 3.33 2.60
N PRO A 424 20.67 2.28 2.41
CA PRO A 424 20.17 0.95 2.12
C PRO A 424 19.49 0.27 3.32
N ALA A 425 18.36 -0.38 3.06
CA ALA A 425 17.66 -1.20 4.07
C ALA A 425 18.42 -2.50 4.40
N PHE A 426 19.24 -2.97 3.45
CA PHE A 426 20.11 -4.14 3.56
C PHE A 426 21.42 -3.86 2.81
N THR A 427 22.57 -4.20 3.40
CA THR A 427 23.90 -4.02 2.81
C THR A 427 24.89 -4.91 3.57
N SER A 428 25.94 -5.36 2.89
CA SER A 428 27.11 -6.03 3.49
C SER A 428 28.32 -5.09 3.61
N GLY A 429 28.12 -3.78 3.43
CA GLY A 429 29.20 -2.78 3.49
C GLY A 429 29.82 -2.66 4.87
N ASP A 430 31.14 -2.43 4.91
CA ASP A 430 31.88 -2.25 6.16
C ASP A 430 31.80 -0.83 6.75
N SER A 431 31.49 0.14 5.91
CA SER A 431 31.60 1.56 6.24
C SER A 431 30.30 2.16 6.74
N HIS A 432 29.17 1.73 6.18
CA HIS A 432 27.85 2.25 6.55
C HIS A 432 26.85 1.12 6.80
N PRO A 433 26.28 1.02 8.02
CA PRO A 433 25.35 -0.05 8.35
C PRO A 433 24.01 0.10 7.62
N ALA A 434 23.27 -1.01 7.53
CA ALA A 434 21.90 -1.00 7.04
C ALA A 434 20.97 -0.17 7.94
N VAL A 435 20.01 0.55 7.34
CA VAL A 435 19.00 1.32 8.07
C VAL A 435 17.73 0.47 8.23
N GLU A 436 17.59 -0.16 9.40
CA GLU A 436 16.51 -1.13 9.64
C GLU A 436 15.10 -0.53 9.54
N THR A 437 14.95 0.76 9.87
CA THR A 437 13.68 1.49 9.80
C THR A 437 13.13 1.57 8.37
N LEU A 438 13.98 1.44 7.35
CA LEU A 438 13.63 1.44 5.93
C LEU A 438 13.32 0.04 5.37
N ARG A 439 13.35 -1.01 6.19
CA ARG A 439 12.97 -2.39 5.82
C ARG A 439 11.45 -2.55 5.72
N TRP A 440 10.82 -1.74 4.87
CA TRP A 440 9.39 -1.80 4.63
C TRP A 440 9.06 -3.06 3.82
N PRO A 441 7.81 -3.56 3.88
CA PRO A 441 7.40 -4.76 3.16
C PRO A 441 7.13 -4.46 1.68
N PHE A 442 8.11 -3.89 0.96
CA PHE A 442 7.97 -3.45 -0.43
C PHE A 442 7.46 -4.55 -1.37
N ALA A 443 7.90 -5.79 -1.16
CA ALA A 443 7.42 -6.95 -1.93
C ALA A 443 5.89 -7.10 -1.85
N THR A 444 5.33 -7.02 -0.64
CA THR A 444 3.87 -7.16 -0.43
C THR A 444 3.11 -5.91 -0.86
N MET A 445 3.79 -4.77 -1.02
CA MET A 445 3.21 -3.58 -1.64
C MET A 445 3.13 -3.72 -3.17
N GLY A 446 3.75 -4.74 -3.77
CA GLY A 446 3.81 -4.89 -5.23
C GLY A 446 4.92 -4.08 -5.89
N VAL A 447 5.97 -3.74 -5.13
CA VAL A 447 7.24 -3.24 -5.68
C VAL A 447 8.04 -4.41 -6.23
N ASP A 448 8.76 -4.17 -7.33
CA ASP A 448 9.51 -5.19 -8.06
C ASP A 448 11.02 -5.09 -7.82
N LEU A 449 11.52 -3.88 -7.57
CA LEU A 449 12.94 -3.59 -7.39
C LEU A 449 13.12 -2.43 -6.42
N VAL A 450 14.12 -2.53 -5.56
CA VAL A 450 14.57 -1.43 -4.69
C VAL A 450 15.99 -1.04 -5.06
N LEU A 451 16.23 0.25 -5.26
CA LEU A 451 17.54 0.82 -5.61
C LEU A 451 18.04 1.75 -4.49
N ASN A 452 19.28 1.55 -4.09
CA ASN A 452 19.95 2.26 -3.01
C ASN A 452 21.37 2.73 -3.42
N GLY A 453 21.94 3.65 -2.64
CA GLY A 453 23.32 4.12 -2.76
C GLY A 453 24.06 4.04 -1.42
N HIS A 454 24.75 5.13 -1.05
CA HIS A 454 25.38 5.39 0.26
C HIS A 454 26.61 4.53 0.58
N ASN A 455 26.50 3.21 0.47
CA ASN A 455 27.68 2.37 0.50
C ASN A 455 28.35 2.41 -0.87
N HIS A 456 29.61 2.83 -0.91
CA HIS A 456 30.35 3.04 -2.16
C HIS A 456 30.86 1.72 -2.76
N HIS A 457 29.93 0.85 -3.11
CA HIS A 457 30.14 -0.43 -3.79
C HIS A 457 28.89 -0.79 -4.60
N TYR A 458 29.00 -1.84 -5.40
CA TYR A 458 27.86 -2.52 -5.99
C TYR A 458 27.54 -3.80 -5.22
N GLU A 459 26.28 -3.98 -4.86
CA GLU A 459 25.77 -5.20 -4.24
C GLU A 459 24.34 -5.50 -4.67
N ARG A 460 24.08 -6.76 -4.99
CA ARG A 460 22.73 -7.26 -5.26
C ARG A 460 22.33 -8.24 -4.17
N LEU A 461 21.18 -7.98 -3.52
CA LEU A 461 20.60 -8.84 -2.50
C LEU A 461 19.20 -9.32 -2.90
N GLU A 462 18.83 -10.51 -2.44
CA GLU A 462 17.46 -11.02 -2.56
C GLU A 462 16.87 -11.30 -1.17
N LYS A 463 15.93 -10.46 -0.74
CA LYS A 463 15.31 -10.53 0.60
C LYS A 463 13.80 -10.60 0.46
N GLY A 464 13.18 -11.63 1.04
CA GLY A 464 11.72 -11.77 1.02
C GLY A 464 11.11 -11.83 -0.39
N GLY A 465 11.83 -12.42 -1.36
CA GLY A 465 11.40 -12.49 -2.76
C GLY A 465 11.58 -11.20 -3.57
N LEU A 466 12.20 -10.16 -3.01
CA LEU A 466 12.47 -8.90 -3.68
C LEU A 466 13.96 -8.69 -3.92
N THR A 467 14.30 -8.12 -5.08
CA THR A 467 15.67 -7.71 -5.39
C THR A 467 15.94 -6.32 -4.85
N TYR A 468 17.04 -6.18 -4.12
CA TYR A 468 17.60 -4.92 -3.66
C TYR A 468 18.96 -4.72 -4.33
N ILE A 469 19.20 -3.52 -4.84
CA ILE A 469 20.49 -3.11 -5.36
C ILE A 469 21.03 -1.98 -4.51
N VAL A 470 22.26 -2.13 -4.04
CA VAL A 470 23.07 -1.05 -3.50
C VAL A 470 24.09 -0.70 -4.59
N ASN A 471 24.05 0.51 -5.12
CA ASN A 471 25.00 0.99 -6.11
C ASN A 471 25.39 2.42 -5.79
N GLY A 472 26.41 2.55 -4.93
CA GLY A 472 27.12 3.81 -4.68
C GLY A 472 28.49 3.86 -5.36
N ALA A 473 28.68 3.10 -6.43
CA ALA A 473 29.96 3.00 -7.13
C ALA A 473 30.15 4.12 -8.19
N GLY A 474 29.43 5.24 -8.08
CA GLY A 474 29.35 6.25 -9.14
C GLY A 474 30.53 7.21 -9.23
N GLY A 475 31.38 7.32 -8.21
CA GLY A 475 32.59 8.15 -8.27
C GLY A 475 33.29 8.38 -6.93
N ARG A 476 32.54 8.37 -5.83
CA ARG A 476 33.09 8.50 -4.48
C ARG A 476 33.96 7.30 -4.12
N THR A 477 35.04 7.53 -3.35
CA THR A 477 35.99 6.50 -2.91
C THR A 477 35.31 5.22 -2.48
N LEU A 478 35.65 4.09 -3.14
CA LEU A 478 35.00 2.80 -2.92
C LEU A 478 35.28 2.24 -1.52
N ASN A 479 34.27 1.56 -0.98
CA ASN A 479 34.31 0.92 0.34
C ASN A 479 34.36 -0.61 0.20
N GLY A 480 34.76 -1.28 1.29
CA GLY A 480 34.84 -2.73 1.36
C GLY A 480 33.54 -3.37 1.87
N PHE A 481 33.61 -4.69 2.05
CA PHE A 481 32.53 -5.48 2.63
C PHE A 481 32.95 -6.00 4.00
N GLY A 482 32.03 -5.93 4.96
CA GLY A 482 32.18 -6.48 6.30
C GLY A 482 31.52 -7.84 6.43
N ASP A 483 30.65 -7.97 7.43
CA ASP A 483 29.81 -9.16 7.58
C ASP A 483 28.83 -9.28 6.41
N ILE A 484 28.88 -10.42 5.73
CA ILE A 484 28.08 -10.66 4.53
C ILE A 484 26.66 -11.07 4.91
N ASP A 485 25.66 -10.28 4.49
CA ASP A 485 24.26 -10.68 4.62
C ASP A 485 24.03 -11.95 3.78
N SER A 486 23.37 -12.95 4.37
CA SER A 486 23.07 -14.23 3.70
C SER A 486 22.21 -14.08 2.44
N ALA A 487 21.52 -12.95 2.29
CA ALA A 487 20.74 -12.57 1.12
C ALA A 487 21.60 -11.99 -0.03
N SER A 488 22.85 -11.62 0.24
CA SER A 488 23.77 -11.04 -0.74
C SER A 488 24.12 -12.08 -1.83
N LYS A 489 23.77 -11.77 -3.07
CA LYS A 489 23.94 -12.64 -4.25
C LYS A 489 25.19 -12.28 -5.05
N PHE A 490 25.49 -11.00 -5.12
CA PHE A 490 26.65 -10.49 -5.84
C PHE A 490 27.19 -9.23 -5.19
N ARG A 491 28.50 -9.04 -5.23
CA ARG A 491 29.23 -7.94 -4.59
C ARG A 491 30.40 -7.52 -5.46
N TYR A 492 30.61 -6.22 -5.62
CA TYR A 492 31.72 -5.66 -6.38
C TYR A 492 32.15 -4.31 -5.82
N SER A 493 33.44 -4.20 -5.47
CA SER A 493 34.09 -2.97 -5.00
C SER A 493 35.47 -2.77 -5.62
N SER A 494 35.74 -3.45 -6.75
CA SER A 494 37.05 -3.40 -7.42
C SER A 494 37.19 -2.22 -8.39
N ASP A 495 36.08 -1.66 -8.86
CA ASP A 495 36.06 -0.47 -9.72
C ASP A 495 34.69 0.22 -9.62
N TYR A 496 34.61 1.40 -10.22
CA TYR A 496 33.41 2.24 -10.30
C TYR A 496 32.48 1.75 -11.41
N GLY A 497 31.21 2.15 -11.39
CA GLY A 497 30.26 1.72 -12.42
C GLY A 497 28.84 2.24 -12.25
N ALA A 498 27.97 1.80 -13.16
CA ALA A 498 26.56 2.16 -13.19
C ALA A 498 25.69 0.95 -13.57
N LEU A 499 24.42 1.01 -13.20
CA LEU A 499 23.42 -0.01 -13.51
C LEU A 499 22.59 0.43 -14.71
N ARG A 500 22.65 -0.32 -15.82
CA ARG A 500 21.73 -0.18 -16.95
C ARG A 500 20.50 -1.05 -16.71
N LEU A 501 19.31 -0.50 -16.91
CA LEU A 501 18.05 -1.23 -16.81
C LEU A 501 17.25 -1.16 -18.11
N GLU A 502 16.61 -2.28 -18.44
CA GLU A 502 15.77 -2.44 -19.62
C GLU A 502 14.45 -3.09 -19.22
N ALA A 503 13.36 -2.34 -19.34
CA ALA A 503 12.02 -2.74 -18.91
C ALA A 503 11.13 -3.07 -20.11
N ALA A 504 10.97 -4.36 -20.39
CA ALA A 504 10.04 -4.89 -21.38
C ALA A 504 8.69 -5.27 -20.73
N CYS A 505 7.74 -5.82 -21.51
CA CYS A 505 6.44 -6.24 -20.97
C CYS A 505 6.58 -7.41 -19.97
N ALA A 506 7.37 -8.43 -20.32
CA ALA A 506 7.54 -9.64 -19.50
C ALA A 506 8.75 -9.59 -18.57
N THR A 507 9.78 -8.79 -18.90
CA THR A 507 11.06 -8.80 -18.19
C THR A 507 11.56 -7.40 -17.81
N LEU A 508 12.19 -7.29 -16.64
CA LEU A 508 13.05 -6.18 -16.27
C LEU A 508 14.47 -6.72 -16.13
N LYS A 509 15.37 -6.32 -17.02
CA LYS A 509 16.77 -6.73 -17.01
C LYS A 509 17.63 -5.63 -16.40
N GLY A 510 18.47 -5.97 -15.44
CA GLY A 510 19.47 -5.08 -14.87
C GLY A 510 20.88 -5.60 -15.19
N GLU A 511 21.77 -4.70 -15.59
CA GLU A 511 23.16 -5.00 -15.98
C GLU A 511 24.09 -3.95 -15.37
N PHE A 512 24.94 -4.38 -14.44
CA PHE A 512 25.94 -3.49 -13.84
C PHE A 512 27.22 -3.56 -14.65
N TYR A 513 27.66 -2.42 -15.17
CA TYR A 513 28.89 -2.26 -15.91
C TYR A 513 29.87 -1.45 -15.08
N ASN A 514 31.15 -1.85 -15.08
CA ASN A 514 32.18 -0.97 -14.54
C ASN A 514 32.47 0.20 -15.51
N ARG A 515 33.19 1.21 -15.04
CA ARG A 515 33.54 2.42 -15.81
C ARG A 515 34.35 2.16 -17.08
N ALA A 516 34.96 0.98 -17.22
CA ALA A 516 35.60 0.53 -18.46
C ALA A 516 34.64 -0.11 -19.47
N GLY A 517 33.33 -0.13 -19.19
CA GLY A 517 32.29 -0.74 -20.03
C GLY A 517 32.24 -2.27 -19.96
N THR A 518 32.88 -2.89 -18.96
CA THR A 518 32.82 -4.35 -18.76
C THR A 518 31.58 -4.72 -17.96
N LEU A 519 30.79 -5.66 -18.48
CA LEU A 519 29.65 -6.24 -17.73
C LEU A 519 30.17 -7.04 -16.54
N ILE A 520 29.75 -6.68 -15.34
CA ILE A 520 30.19 -7.29 -14.08
C ILE A 520 29.12 -8.18 -13.46
N ASP A 521 27.86 -7.74 -13.45
CA ASP A 521 26.71 -8.52 -12.96
C ASP A 521 25.48 -8.27 -13.83
N SER A 522 24.58 -9.25 -13.85
CA SER A 522 23.28 -9.10 -14.49
C SER A 522 22.20 -9.90 -13.77
N PHE A 523 20.97 -9.42 -13.85
CA PHE A 523 19.79 -10.10 -13.34
C PHE A 523 18.56 -9.80 -14.20
N THR A 524 17.58 -10.69 -14.13
CA THR A 524 16.30 -10.53 -14.84
C THR A 524 15.16 -10.83 -13.88
N LEU A 525 14.23 -9.88 -13.76
CA LEU A 525 12.94 -10.10 -13.11
C LEU A 525 11.91 -10.45 -14.18
N SER A 526 10.94 -11.31 -13.84
CA SER A 526 9.90 -11.75 -14.77
C SER A 526 8.52 -11.68 -14.12
N LYS A 527 7.49 -11.37 -14.92
CA LYS A 527 6.09 -11.25 -14.50
C LYS A 527 5.13 -11.83 -15.54
#